data_AF-A0A2R7R2W6-F1
#
_entry.id   AF-A0A2R7R2W6-F1
#
_cell.length_a   1.000
_cell.length_b   1.000
_cell.length_c   1.000
_cell.angle_alpha   90.00
_cell.angle_beta   90.00
_cell.angle_gamma   90.00
#
_symmetry.space_group_name_H-M   'P 1'
#
loop_
_entity.id
_entity.type
_entity.pdbx_description
1 polymer ?
#
loop_
_entity_poly.entity_id
_entity_poly.type
_entity_poly.pdbx_seq_one_letter_code
_entity_poly.pdbx_strand_id
1 'polypeptide(L)'
;MATLTPARTATDAVHASLVPSACPDDELATHSRRDPYWDRLWAPGSQALWSSRPLLAQRKAEKPAAVNSRYLMDEAEAMRLLTINQGRRERLAAWGALDSWRTVSAEQLAAITGSRLFLNPESSNIAASVSLELMDVGAYSSPLAVGGTLDRNCLYRPSNTDAFDKLIAPELTWPEWISVTGGYPWSGGGQYDRHNLLSTELALRAAEYLPIGAVMGEKFSTVDLLAGTGLGKKVKNPDNRRADGTIIRTDGLRIAYELTGTASKSLENKVRRWAQLISERPLETSGLTVLFITAPHPDRPRNRSGDPRDEIYRRVSSVLKEFPGTRADSPAARIGIVAWDEWFPARHELSEAFFSLSADFALNNVHGNGKWVKRDLLGDYAFTPWNTFDATAVVDQAPLLSATPHWMRSGDRTELIGSPMDRAGETAPVPGPVKPELSRGRVFGKGVGKAGDAKLPPRLRL
;
A
#
# COMPACT_ATOMS: atom_id res chain seq x y z
N MET A 1 18.62 30.64 27.02
CA MET A 1 17.35 31.25 26.58
C MET A 1 16.56 30.20 25.82
N ALA A 2 15.57 29.63 26.48
CA ALA A 2 14.66 28.65 25.91
C ALA A 2 13.52 29.39 25.20
N THR A 3 13.31 29.12 23.92
CA THR A 3 12.20 29.64 23.14
C THR A 3 11.58 28.50 22.34
N LEU A 4 10.53 27.96 22.96
CA LEU A 4 9.25 27.55 22.38
C LEU A 4 9.32 26.98 20.95
N THR A 5 9.35 25.65 20.86
CA THR A 5 8.59 24.91 19.86
C THR A 5 7.15 25.47 19.88
N PRO A 6 6.54 25.84 18.74
CA PRO A 6 5.19 26.36 18.76
C PRO A 6 4.26 25.35 19.43
N ALA A 7 3.52 25.82 20.45
CA ALA A 7 2.48 25.03 21.07
C ALA A 7 1.44 24.66 20.00
N ARG A 8 1.16 23.36 19.87
CA ARG A 8 0.12 22.79 18.99
C ARG A 8 -1.20 23.52 19.23
N THR A 9 -1.66 24.31 18.26
CA THR A 9 -3.06 24.70 18.15
C THR A 9 -3.84 23.49 17.64
N ALA A 10 -4.69 22.94 18.49
CA ALA A 10 -5.57 21.79 18.19
C ALA A 10 -6.79 22.18 17.33
N THR A 11 -6.67 23.19 16.45
CA THR A 11 -7.80 23.77 15.71
C THR A 11 -7.94 23.25 14.28
N ASP A 12 -6.94 22.56 13.73
CA ASP A 12 -6.82 22.32 12.28
C ASP A 12 -6.90 20.81 11.93
N ALA A 13 -7.60 20.03 12.77
CA ALA A 13 -7.81 18.60 12.56
C ALA A 13 -9.30 18.26 12.60
N VAL A 14 -9.70 17.33 11.73
CA VAL A 14 -11.06 16.84 11.61
C VAL A 14 -11.10 15.34 11.87
N HIS A 15 -12.13 14.87 12.58
CA HIS A 15 -12.32 13.45 12.77
C HIS A 15 -12.67 12.79 11.42
N ALA A 16 -12.07 11.64 11.11
CA ALA A 16 -12.18 10.96 9.83
C ALA A 16 -13.65 10.65 9.45
N SER A 17 -14.52 10.37 10.42
CA SER A 17 -15.96 10.13 10.18
C SER A 17 -16.73 11.35 9.66
N LEU A 18 -16.15 12.56 9.73
CA LEU A 18 -16.75 13.79 9.20
C LEU A 18 -16.30 14.09 7.78
N VAL A 19 -15.37 13.30 7.23
CA VAL A 19 -14.83 13.43 5.88
C VAL A 19 -15.32 12.23 5.07
N PRO A 20 -15.80 12.42 3.83
CA PRO A 20 -16.17 11.29 2.98
C PRO A 20 -14.96 10.37 2.73
N SER A 21 -15.09 9.09 3.10
CA SER A 21 -14.09 8.06 2.80
C SER A 21 -14.37 7.44 1.43
N ALA A 22 -13.31 7.19 0.66
CA ALA A 22 -13.40 6.39 -0.57
C ALA A 22 -13.57 4.88 -0.30
N CYS A 23 -13.36 4.40 0.94
CA CYS A 23 -13.67 3.02 1.30
C CYS A 23 -15.20 2.83 1.31
N PRO A 24 -15.77 1.95 0.46
CA PRO A 24 -17.22 1.79 0.34
C PRO A 24 -17.84 1.03 1.53
N ASP A 25 -17.02 0.38 2.35
CA ASP A 25 -17.45 -0.32 3.55
C ASP A 25 -17.09 0.51 4.80
N ASP A 26 -18.10 1.18 5.36
CA ASP A 26 -17.94 2.08 6.51
C ASP A 26 -17.39 1.39 7.76
N GLU A 27 -17.68 0.09 7.96
CA GLU A 27 -17.13 -0.68 9.09
C GLU A 27 -15.64 -0.99 8.91
N LEU A 28 -15.12 -0.84 7.69
CA LEU A 28 -13.73 -1.05 7.33
C LEU A 28 -13.02 0.26 7.00
N ALA A 29 -13.67 1.42 7.10
CA ALA A 29 -13.06 2.73 6.88
C ALA A 29 -12.19 3.18 8.08
N THR A 30 -11.34 4.20 7.87
CA THR A 30 -10.36 4.66 8.87
C THR A 30 -10.97 4.97 10.24
N HIS A 31 -12.17 5.56 10.31
CA HIS A 31 -12.82 5.89 11.59
C HIS A 31 -13.37 4.68 12.34
N SER A 32 -13.49 3.52 11.67
CA SER A 32 -14.02 2.29 12.26
C SER A 32 -12.94 1.29 12.62
N ARG A 33 -11.82 1.28 11.90
CA ARG A 33 -10.66 0.41 12.20
C ARG A 33 -9.93 0.86 13.46
N ARG A 34 -9.21 -0.07 14.10
CA ARG A 34 -8.25 0.26 15.16
C ARG A 34 -7.12 1.11 14.62
N ASP A 35 -6.70 2.09 15.41
CA ASP A 35 -5.58 2.96 15.09
C ASP A 35 -4.28 2.32 15.60
N PRO A 36 -3.40 1.77 14.71
CA PRO A 36 -2.19 1.07 15.15
C PRO A 36 -1.19 1.98 15.88
N TYR A 37 -1.32 3.30 15.77
CA TYR A 37 -0.48 4.25 16.49
C TYR A 37 -1.11 4.67 17.82
N TRP A 38 -2.38 5.07 17.82
CA TRP A 38 -3.04 5.67 19.00
C TRP A 38 -3.69 4.66 19.93
N ASP A 39 -4.10 3.47 19.46
CA ASP A 39 -4.76 2.45 20.29
C ASP A 39 -3.78 1.62 21.15
N ARG A 40 -2.49 1.99 21.17
CA ARG A 40 -1.45 1.38 22.01
C ARG A 40 -1.44 -0.15 21.94
N LEU A 41 -1.59 -0.69 20.73
CA LEU A 41 -1.64 -2.12 20.46
C LEU A 41 -0.32 -2.86 20.77
N TRP A 42 0.73 -2.10 21.12
CA TRP A 42 2.09 -2.57 21.33
C TRP A 42 2.63 -1.94 22.61
N ALA A 43 3.39 -2.69 23.40
CA ALA A 43 4.32 -2.07 24.34
C ALA A 43 5.60 -1.63 23.60
N PRO A 44 6.35 -0.63 24.08
CA PRO A 44 7.64 -0.27 23.52
C PRO A 44 8.57 -1.50 23.40
N GLY A 45 9.05 -1.77 22.19
CA GLY A 45 9.94 -2.91 21.91
C GLY A 45 9.25 -4.27 21.77
N SER A 46 7.92 -4.34 21.87
CA SER A 46 7.18 -5.59 21.70
C SER A 46 7.04 -6.02 20.24
N GLN A 47 6.88 -7.33 20.03
CA GLN A 47 6.55 -7.98 18.77
C GLN A 47 5.22 -8.73 18.89
N ALA A 48 4.59 -9.11 17.77
CA ALA A 48 3.36 -9.88 17.83
C ALA A 48 3.64 -11.32 18.26
N LEU A 49 2.62 -11.94 18.85
CA LEU A 49 2.65 -13.35 19.20
C LEU A 49 2.13 -14.15 18.01
N TRP A 50 3.04 -14.76 17.27
CA TRP A 50 2.75 -15.49 16.04
C TRP A 50 2.50 -16.98 16.29
N SER A 51 1.58 -17.54 15.51
CA SER A 51 1.26 -18.97 15.46
C SER A 51 1.33 -19.47 14.01
N SER A 52 2.41 -20.20 13.71
CA SER A 52 2.57 -20.95 12.46
C SER A 52 1.99 -22.35 12.59
N ARG A 53 1.72 -23.03 11.46
CA ARG A 53 1.20 -24.41 11.47
C ARG A 53 2.07 -25.38 12.29
N PRO A 54 3.42 -25.43 12.17
CA PRO A 54 4.23 -26.33 12.99
C PRO A 54 4.07 -26.08 14.49
N LEU A 55 3.99 -24.81 14.91
CA LEU A 55 3.78 -24.44 16.31
C LEU A 55 2.38 -24.83 16.80
N LEU A 56 1.35 -24.65 15.96
CA LEU A 56 -0.01 -25.08 16.28
C LEU A 56 -0.11 -26.61 16.40
N ALA A 57 0.56 -27.36 15.52
CA ALA A 57 0.62 -28.81 15.59
C ALA A 57 1.28 -29.29 16.89
N GLN A 58 2.41 -28.68 17.26
CA GLN A 58 3.08 -28.97 18.53
C GLN A 58 2.18 -28.68 19.74
N ARG A 59 1.55 -27.49 19.78
CA ARG A 59 0.64 -27.12 20.87
C ARG A 59 -0.56 -28.06 20.97
N LYS A 60 -1.09 -28.55 19.84
CA LYS A 60 -2.19 -29.52 19.85
C LYS A 60 -1.75 -30.88 20.41
N ALA A 61 -0.52 -31.31 20.13
CA ALA A 61 0.03 -32.53 20.72
C ALA A 61 0.18 -32.42 22.24
N GLU A 62 0.59 -31.25 22.74
CA GLU A 62 0.73 -30.99 24.19
C GLU A 62 -0.61 -30.75 24.88
N LYS A 63 -1.52 -30.01 24.25
CA LYS A 63 -2.83 -29.60 24.77
C LYS A 63 -3.90 -29.63 23.67
N PRO A 64 -4.54 -30.78 23.41
CA PRO A 64 -5.46 -30.96 22.28
C PRO A 64 -6.62 -29.95 22.20
N ALA A 65 -7.15 -29.51 23.34
CA ALA A 65 -8.26 -28.56 23.41
C ALA A 65 -7.85 -27.09 23.18
N ALA A 66 -6.55 -26.77 23.16
CA ALA A 66 -6.05 -25.39 23.09
C ALA A 66 -5.88 -24.87 21.65
N VAL A 67 -6.07 -25.71 20.64
CA VAL A 67 -5.83 -25.37 19.23
C VAL A 67 -7.07 -25.68 18.41
N ASN A 68 -7.58 -24.68 17.68
CA ASN A 68 -8.66 -24.89 16.72
C ASN A 68 -8.19 -25.87 15.63
N SER A 69 -8.87 -27.01 15.53
CA SER A 69 -8.54 -28.08 14.57
C SER A 69 -8.58 -27.63 13.11
N ARG A 70 -9.30 -26.55 12.79
CA ARG A 70 -9.36 -25.97 11.44
C ARG A 70 -8.02 -25.45 10.93
N TYR A 71 -7.08 -25.10 11.80
CA TYR A 71 -5.72 -24.71 11.37
C TYR A 71 -4.81 -25.90 11.04
N LEU A 72 -5.30 -27.12 11.24
CA LEU A 72 -4.54 -28.36 11.08
C LEU A 72 -5.29 -29.33 10.15
N MET A 73 -5.87 -28.79 9.08
CA MET A 73 -6.44 -29.60 8.00
C MET A 73 -5.33 -30.39 7.31
N ASP A 74 -5.69 -31.52 6.71
CA ASP A 74 -4.85 -32.17 5.71
C ASP A 74 -4.76 -31.31 4.44
N GLU A 75 -3.72 -31.60 3.64
CA GLU A 75 -3.42 -30.83 2.44
C GLU A 75 -4.54 -30.90 1.40
N ALA A 76 -5.17 -32.07 1.22
CA ALA A 76 -6.20 -32.27 0.22
C ALA A 76 -7.46 -31.44 0.52
N GLU A 77 -7.90 -31.42 1.77
CA GLU A 77 -9.04 -30.61 2.21
C GLU A 77 -8.72 -29.11 2.12
N ALA A 78 -7.53 -28.69 2.54
CA ALA A 78 -7.13 -27.30 2.46
C ALA A 78 -7.01 -26.82 1.01
N MET A 79 -6.42 -27.62 0.12
CA MET A 79 -6.35 -27.33 -1.32
C MET A 79 -7.73 -27.24 -1.93
N ARG A 80 -8.64 -28.18 -1.62
CA ARG A 80 -10.03 -28.13 -2.08
C ARG A 80 -10.70 -26.80 -1.72
N LEU A 81 -10.49 -26.29 -0.51
CA LEU A 81 -11.05 -25.01 -0.06
C LEU A 81 -10.42 -23.78 -0.73
N LEU A 82 -9.14 -23.85 -1.12
CA LEU A 82 -8.44 -22.71 -1.70
C LEU A 82 -8.58 -22.63 -3.22
N THR A 83 -8.83 -23.74 -3.91
CA THR A 83 -8.92 -23.79 -5.38
C THR A 83 -10.34 -23.64 -5.93
N ILE A 84 -11.39 -23.77 -5.12
CA ILE A 84 -12.79 -23.55 -5.57
C ILE A 84 -12.98 -22.14 -6.17
N ASN A 85 -13.98 -21.96 -7.05
CA ASN A 85 -14.25 -20.64 -7.64
C ASN A 85 -14.93 -19.66 -6.67
N GLN A 86 -15.69 -20.16 -5.70
CA GLN A 86 -16.35 -19.32 -4.71
C GLN A 86 -15.32 -18.62 -3.82
N GLY A 87 -15.38 -17.29 -3.74
CA GLY A 87 -14.45 -16.49 -2.94
C GLY A 87 -13.03 -16.39 -3.50
N ARG A 88 -12.81 -16.81 -4.75
CA ARG A 88 -11.46 -16.84 -5.36
C ARG A 88 -10.85 -15.45 -5.45
N ARG A 89 -11.64 -14.45 -5.87
CA ARG A 89 -11.19 -13.05 -5.94
C ARG A 89 -10.69 -12.54 -4.60
N GLU A 90 -11.42 -12.81 -3.52
CA GLU A 90 -11.07 -12.38 -2.16
C GLU A 90 -9.81 -13.10 -1.67
N ARG A 91 -9.64 -14.39 -1.98
CA ARG A 91 -8.41 -15.14 -1.66
C ARG A 91 -7.18 -14.61 -2.39
N LEU A 92 -7.27 -14.36 -3.70
CA LEU A 92 -6.19 -13.76 -4.48
C LEU A 92 -5.82 -12.38 -3.93
N ALA A 93 -6.82 -11.57 -3.55
CA ALA A 93 -6.61 -10.29 -2.87
C ALA A 93 -5.94 -10.43 -1.52
N ALA A 94 -6.29 -11.43 -0.72
CA ALA A 94 -5.62 -11.66 0.55
C ALA A 94 -4.15 -12.04 0.36
N TRP A 95 -3.84 -12.95 -0.57
CA TRP A 95 -2.45 -13.32 -0.86
C TRP A 95 -1.65 -12.16 -1.44
N GLY A 96 -2.23 -11.39 -2.36
CA GLY A 96 -1.57 -10.20 -2.92
C GLY A 96 -1.32 -9.13 -1.86
N ALA A 97 -2.27 -8.91 -0.95
CA ALA A 97 -2.08 -7.99 0.16
C ALA A 97 -0.95 -8.46 1.10
N LEU A 98 -0.90 -9.74 1.48
CA LEU A 98 0.16 -10.28 2.33
C LEU A 98 1.54 -10.24 1.66
N ASP A 99 1.61 -10.52 0.36
CA ASP A 99 2.86 -10.44 -0.38
C ASP A 99 3.32 -9.00 -0.64
N SER A 100 2.42 -8.02 -0.62
CA SER A 100 2.79 -6.61 -0.82
C SER A 100 3.11 -5.90 0.49
N TRP A 101 2.24 -6.03 1.47
CA TRP A 101 2.23 -5.29 2.74
C TRP A 101 2.85 -6.07 3.90
N ARG A 102 3.15 -7.36 3.70
CA ARG A 102 3.76 -8.28 4.68
C ARG A 102 2.85 -8.51 5.87
N THR A 103 2.94 -7.68 6.91
CA THR A 103 2.16 -7.83 8.14
C THR A 103 1.00 -6.84 8.14
N VAL A 104 -0.22 -7.35 8.21
CA VAL A 104 -1.46 -6.55 8.24
C VAL A 104 -2.35 -6.98 9.38
N SER A 105 -3.19 -6.08 9.90
CA SER A 105 -4.27 -6.47 10.79
C SER A 105 -5.42 -7.10 10.00
N ALA A 106 -6.31 -7.79 10.71
CA ALA A 106 -7.52 -8.34 10.10
C ALA A 106 -8.41 -7.25 9.47
N GLU A 107 -8.49 -6.08 10.10
CA GLU A 107 -9.24 -4.92 9.60
C GLU A 107 -8.57 -4.31 8.36
N GLN A 108 -7.24 -4.25 8.32
CA GLN A 108 -6.50 -3.77 7.15
C GLN A 108 -6.61 -4.74 5.97
N LEU A 109 -6.49 -6.05 6.21
CA LEU A 109 -6.69 -7.07 5.17
C LEU A 109 -8.11 -7.02 4.63
N ALA A 110 -9.11 -6.90 5.51
CA ALA A 110 -10.51 -6.75 5.12
C ALA A 110 -10.72 -5.47 4.29
N ALA A 111 -10.14 -4.33 4.69
CA ALA A 111 -10.24 -3.07 3.94
C ALA A 111 -9.59 -3.18 2.55
N ILE A 112 -8.37 -3.71 2.45
CA ILE A 112 -7.68 -3.89 1.16
C ILE A 112 -8.50 -4.81 0.25
N THR A 113 -9.00 -5.93 0.77
CA THR A 113 -9.69 -6.95 -0.03
C THR A 113 -11.15 -6.63 -0.33
N GLY A 114 -11.79 -5.80 0.51
CA GLY A 114 -13.24 -5.55 0.50
C GLY A 114 -14.05 -6.71 1.09
N SER A 115 -13.44 -7.55 1.92
CA SER A 115 -14.09 -8.76 2.46
C SER A 115 -13.98 -8.86 3.97
N ARG A 116 -15.14 -8.74 4.64
CA ARG A 116 -15.26 -8.91 6.10
C ARG A 116 -14.97 -10.33 6.58
N LEU A 117 -14.89 -11.32 5.68
CA LEU A 117 -14.53 -12.70 6.05
C LEU A 117 -13.17 -12.78 6.74
N PHE A 118 -12.26 -11.87 6.42
CA PHE A 118 -10.92 -11.81 7.01
C PHE A 118 -10.88 -11.23 8.43
N LEU A 119 -12.00 -10.67 8.91
CA LEU A 119 -12.17 -10.31 10.33
C LEU A 119 -12.29 -11.54 11.24
N ASN A 120 -12.61 -12.71 10.68
CA ASN A 120 -12.68 -13.96 11.41
C ASN A 120 -11.49 -14.86 11.06
N PRO A 121 -10.53 -15.06 11.97
CA PRO A 121 -9.38 -15.94 11.71
C PRO A 121 -9.79 -17.41 11.54
N GLU A 122 -10.97 -17.81 12.00
CA GLU A 122 -11.51 -19.16 11.83
C GLU A 122 -12.24 -19.38 10.50
N SER A 123 -12.29 -18.36 9.63
CA SER A 123 -12.87 -18.49 8.30
C SER A 123 -12.10 -19.54 7.49
N SER A 124 -12.81 -20.31 6.67
CA SER A 124 -12.21 -21.42 5.91
C SER A 124 -11.03 -20.99 5.04
N ASN A 125 -11.06 -19.78 4.48
CA ASN A 125 -9.96 -19.24 3.66
C ASN A 125 -8.68 -19.04 4.48
N ILE A 126 -8.80 -18.44 5.67
CA ILE A 126 -7.66 -18.23 6.58
C ILE A 126 -7.18 -19.58 7.11
N ALA A 127 -8.10 -20.39 7.64
CA ALA A 127 -7.76 -21.67 8.26
C ALA A 127 -7.08 -22.64 7.28
N ALA A 128 -7.53 -22.71 6.03
CA ALA A 128 -6.88 -23.48 4.97
C ALA A 128 -5.53 -22.89 4.58
N SER A 129 -5.40 -21.56 4.51
CA SER A 129 -4.11 -20.91 4.20
C SER A 129 -3.06 -21.15 5.29
N VAL A 130 -3.45 -21.13 6.56
CA VAL A 130 -2.60 -21.54 7.68
C VAL A 130 -2.25 -23.02 7.58
N SER A 131 -3.24 -23.86 7.25
CA SER A 131 -3.04 -25.31 7.11
C SER A 131 -2.05 -25.69 5.99
N LEU A 132 -1.87 -24.83 5.00
CA LEU A 132 -0.88 -25.02 3.94
C LEU A 132 0.40 -24.20 4.16
N GLU A 133 0.58 -23.54 5.31
CA GLU A 133 1.75 -22.69 5.57
C GLU A 133 1.91 -21.57 4.53
N LEU A 134 0.80 -20.99 4.06
CA LEU A 134 0.80 -19.79 3.22
C LEU A 134 0.83 -18.51 4.06
N MET A 135 0.23 -18.56 5.25
CA MET A 135 0.19 -17.44 6.19
C MET A 135 0.26 -17.90 7.64
N ASP A 136 0.81 -17.04 8.49
CA ASP A 136 0.75 -17.19 9.95
C ASP A 136 -0.35 -16.29 10.52
N VAL A 137 -0.92 -16.70 11.65
CA VAL A 137 -1.90 -15.93 12.42
C VAL A 137 -1.23 -15.40 13.68
N GLY A 138 -1.41 -14.12 13.97
CA GLY A 138 -0.80 -13.44 15.11
C GLY A 138 -1.80 -12.70 15.97
N ALA A 139 -1.39 -12.42 17.21
CA ALA A 139 -2.10 -11.54 18.12
C ALA A 139 -1.16 -10.45 18.66
N TYR A 140 -1.73 -9.32 19.06
CA TYR A 140 -1.00 -8.25 19.74
C TYR A 140 -0.45 -8.73 21.10
N SER A 141 0.75 -8.28 21.46
CA SER A 141 1.43 -8.66 22.72
C SER A 141 0.79 -8.06 23.98
N SER A 142 0.02 -6.98 23.83
CA SER A 142 -0.73 -6.34 24.91
C SER A 142 -2.24 -6.41 24.60
N PRO A 143 -2.93 -7.50 24.99
CA PRO A 143 -4.33 -7.71 24.64
C PRO A 143 -5.30 -6.93 25.55
N LEU A 144 -4.82 -6.01 26.41
CA LEU A 144 -5.66 -5.25 27.37
C LEU A 144 -6.71 -4.32 26.70
N ALA A 145 -6.87 -4.38 25.38
CA ALA A 145 -7.95 -3.71 24.67
C ALA A 145 -9.30 -4.43 24.93
N VAL A 146 -10.17 -3.76 25.68
CA VAL A 146 -11.56 -4.16 25.95
C VAL A 146 -12.41 -4.11 24.68
N GLY A 147 -13.19 -5.17 24.42
CA GLY A 147 -14.47 -5.11 23.71
C GLY A 147 -14.54 -5.61 22.26
N GLY A 148 -15.46 -6.55 22.02
CA GLY A 148 -16.01 -6.89 20.70
C GLY A 148 -16.22 -8.39 20.46
N THR A 149 -17.44 -8.78 20.11
CA THR A 149 -17.90 -10.15 19.78
C THR A 149 -17.36 -10.72 18.45
N LEU A 150 -16.34 -10.09 17.87
CA LEU A 150 -15.61 -10.53 16.67
C LEU A 150 -14.12 -10.35 16.95
N ASP A 151 -13.31 -11.36 16.65
CA ASP A 151 -11.86 -11.43 16.96
C ASP A 151 -11.02 -10.52 16.03
N ARG A 152 -11.30 -9.21 16.07
CA ARG A 152 -10.63 -8.15 15.30
C ARG A 152 -9.17 -7.93 15.75
N ASN A 153 -8.73 -8.62 16.80
CA ASN A 153 -7.38 -8.55 17.39
C ASN A 153 -6.36 -9.44 16.67
N CYS A 154 -6.64 -9.80 15.43
CA CYS A 154 -5.84 -10.72 14.66
C CYS A 154 -4.91 -9.99 13.69
N LEU A 155 -3.71 -10.55 13.53
CA LEU A 155 -2.71 -10.14 12.57
C LEU A 155 -2.45 -11.29 11.60
N TYR A 156 -2.11 -10.94 10.37
CA TYR A 156 -1.73 -11.89 9.34
C TYR A 156 -0.39 -11.50 8.72
N ARG A 157 0.41 -12.49 8.38
CA ARG A 157 1.64 -12.32 7.60
C ARG A 157 1.86 -13.53 6.68
N PRO A 158 2.59 -13.39 5.56
CA PRO A 158 3.02 -14.53 4.78
C PRO A 158 3.91 -15.43 5.64
N SER A 159 3.71 -16.75 5.57
CA SER A 159 4.62 -17.71 6.18
C SER A 159 5.95 -17.73 5.40
N ASN A 160 7.04 -18.08 6.07
CA ASN A 160 8.37 -18.13 5.45
C ASN A 160 8.67 -19.53 4.88
N THR A 161 7.84 -19.97 3.93
CA THR A 161 7.93 -21.28 3.27
C THR A 161 7.81 -21.11 1.75
N ASP A 162 8.01 -22.21 1.01
CA ASP A 162 7.79 -22.26 -0.44
C ASP A 162 6.41 -22.82 -0.82
N ALA A 163 5.47 -22.88 0.13
CA ALA A 163 4.15 -23.47 -0.07
C ALA A 163 3.34 -22.73 -1.15
N PHE A 164 3.47 -21.40 -1.25
CA PHE A 164 2.80 -20.64 -2.31
C PHE A 164 3.28 -21.10 -3.70
N ASP A 165 4.60 -21.16 -3.90
CA ASP A 165 5.19 -21.52 -5.20
C ASP A 165 4.93 -22.98 -5.57
N LYS A 166 4.88 -23.89 -4.58
CA LYS A 166 4.65 -25.33 -4.81
C LYS A 166 3.19 -25.70 -4.99
N LEU A 167 2.28 -25.10 -4.20
CA LEU A 167 0.90 -25.56 -4.08
C LEU A 167 -0.08 -24.61 -4.76
N ILE A 168 0.15 -23.30 -4.68
CA ILE A 168 -0.83 -22.29 -5.15
C ILE A 168 -0.49 -21.78 -6.54
N ALA A 169 0.75 -21.38 -6.80
CA ALA A 169 1.16 -20.83 -8.08
C ALA A 169 0.81 -21.75 -9.29
N PRO A 170 0.93 -23.09 -9.21
CA PRO A 170 0.50 -23.98 -10.30
C PRO A 170 -1.01 -23.97 -10.59
N GLU A 171 -1.83 -23.58 -9.62
CA GLU A 171 -3.30 -23.51 -9.72
C GLU A 171 -3.80 -22.13 -10.20
N LEU A 172 -2.87 -21.20 -10.46
CA LEU A 172 -3.19 -19.86 -10.94
C LEU A 172 -3.00 -19.79 -12.46
N THR A 173 -3.95 -19.14 -13.11
CA THR A 173 -3.70 -18.62 -14.47
C THR A 173 -2.63 -17.53 -14.40
N TRP A 174 -1.93 -17.28 -15.50
CA TRP A 174 -0.90 -16.24 -15.55
C TRP A 174 -1.42 -14.84 -15.13
N PRO A 175 -2.62 -14.38 -15.55
CA PRO A 175 -3.17 -13.10 -15.08
C PRO A 175 -3.44 -13.08 -13.57
N GLU A 176 -3.88 -14.20 -12.98
CA GLU A 176 -4.08 -14.30 -11.53
C GLU A 176 -2.74 -14.26 -10.79
N TRP A 177 -1.73 -14.98 -11.28
CA TRP A 177 -0.40 -14.96 -10.71
C TRP A 177 0.21 -13.55 -10.75
N ILE A 178 0.06 -12.81 -11.86
CA ILE A 178 0.48 -11.40 -11.93
C ILE A 178 -0.34 -10.52 -10.99
N SER A 179 -1.65 -10.72 -10.92
CA SER A 179 -2.47 -9.90 -10.02
C SER A 179 -2.07 -10.09 -8.55
N VAL A 180 -1.70 -11.30 -8.15
CA VAL A 180 -1.23 -11.59 -6.78
C VAL A 180 0.18 -11.05 -6.56
N THR A 181 1.10 -11.33 -7.48
CA THR A 181 2.55 -11.17 -7.22
C THR A 181 3.18 -9.97 -7.90
N GLY A 182 2.45 -9.30 -8.79
CA GLY A 182 2.96 -8.27 -9.70
C GLY A 182 4.04 -8.76 -10.66
N GLY A 183 4.14 -10.07 -10.91
CA GLY A 183 5.18 -10.66 -11.76
C GLY A 183 6.51 -10.94 -11.06
N TYR A 184 6.58 -10.79 -9.73
CA TYR A 184 7.78 -11.00 -8.93
C TYR A 184 7.64 -12.21 -8.01
N PRO A 185 8.73 -12.90 -7.63
CA PRO A 185 8.67 -14.03 -6.71
C PRO A 185 7.91 -13.73 -5.42
N TRP A 186 7.17 -14.74 -4.92
CA TRP A 186 6.55 -14.68 -3.60
C TRP A 186 7.62 -14.53 -2.52
N SER A 187 7.34 -13.79 -1.46
CA SER A 187 8.30 -13.64 -0.36
C SER A 187 7.62 -13.52 1.00
N GLY A 188 8.21 -14.20 1.99
CA GLY A 188 7.88 -14.00 3.41
C GLY A 188 8.68 -12.85 4.08
N GLY A 189 9.60 -12.21 3.36
CA GLY A 189 10.60 -11.28 3.91
C GLY A 189 10.03 -9.97 4.47
N GLY A 190 10.79 -9.28 5.34
CA GLY A 190 10.44 -7.95 5.87
C GLY A 190 9.41 -7.97 7.01
N GLN A 191 9.61 -8.79 8.05
CA GLN A 191 8.64 -8.96 9.14
C GLN A 191 8.87 -7.99 10.30
N TYR A 192 8.60 -6.70 10.09
CA TYR A 192 8.65 -5.67 11.12
C TYR A 192 7.24 -5.25 11.52
N ASP A 193 6.59 -6.04 12.37
CA ASP A 193 5.14 -5.98 12.60
C ASP A 193 4.56 -4.56 12.76
N ARG A 194 5.09 -3.77 13.70
CA ARG A 194 4.61 -2.39 13.93
C ARG A 194 4.86 -1.47 12.72
N HIS A 195 5.99 -1.60 12.05
CA HIS A 195 6.33 -0.79 10.87
C HIS A 195 5.34 -1.09 9.73
N ASN A 196 5.11 -2.37 9.45
CA ASN A 196 4.23 -2.81 8.38
C ASN A 196 2.78 -2.37 8.63
N LEU A 197 2.30 -2.48 9.87
CA LEU A 197 0.96 -2.00 10.23
C LEU A 197 0.80 -0.49 10.07
N LEU A 198 1.78 0.30 10.52
CA LEU A 198 1.76 1.75 10.36
C LEU A 198 1.89 2.17 8.89
N SER A 199 2.74 1.47 8.12
CA SER A 199 2.90 1.70 6.68
C SER A 199 1.59 1.45 5.94
N THR A 200 0.97 0.30 6.19
CA THR A 200 -0.31 -0.08 5.59
C THR A 200 -1.41 0.90 5.99
N GLU A 201 -1.44 1.35 7.25
CA GLU A 201 -2.44 2.32 7.71
C GLU A 201 -2.27 3.68 7.04
N LEU A 202 -1.04 4.18 6.90
CA LEU A 202 -0.78 5.41 6.16
C LEU A 202 -1.29 5.30 4.71
N ALA A 203 -0.99 4.19 4.04
CA ALA A 203 -1.43 3.95 2.67
C ALA A 203 -2.96 3.88 2.56
N LEU A 204 -3.65 3.20 3.49
CA LEU A 204 -5.10 3.14 3.50
C LEU A 204 -5.73 4.52 3.73
N ARG A 205 -5.21 5.31 4.67
CA ARG A 205 -5.67 6.70 4.88
C ARG A 205 -5.45 7.55 3.63
N ALA A 206 -4.30 7.41 2.99
CA ALA A 206 -4.00 8.12 1.75
C ALA A 206 -4.98 7.73 0.63
N ALA A 207 -5.24 6.43 0.46
CA ALA A 207 -6.19 5.90 -0.52
C ALA A 207 -7.66 6.24 -0.23
N GLU A 208 -8.01 6.51 1.02
CA GLU A 208 -9.36 6.88 1.43
C GLU A 208 -9.67 8.36 1.23
N TYR A 209 -8.69 9.24 1.48
CA TYR A 209 -8.97 10.67 1.67
C TYR A 209 -8.17 11.61 0.76
N LEU A 210 -7.17 11.12 0.02
CA LEU A 210 -6.33 11.96 -0.82
C LEU A 210 -6.65 11.78 -2.31
N PRO A 211 -6.53 12.84 -3.13
CA PRO A 211 -6.68 12.75 -4.58
C PRO A 211 -5.42 12.16 -5.24
N ILE A 212 -5.15 10.88 -4.97
CA ILE A 212 -3.97 10.14 -5.45
C ILE A 212 -4.35 9.07 -6.48
N GLY A 213 -3.39 8.68 -7.31
CA GLY A 213 -3.60 7.66 -8.34
C GLY A 213 -3.48 6.23 -7.81
N ALA A 214 -2.55 5.98 -6.88
CA ALA A 214 -2.34 4.64 -6.30
C ALA A 214 -1.59 4.69 -4.97
N VAL A 215 -1.69 3.59 -4.22
CA VAL A 215 -0.79 3.27 -3.11
C VAL A 215 -0.19 1.88 -3.31
N MET A 216 1.10 1.75 -2.99
CA MET A 216 1.89 0.56 -3.25
C MET A 216 2.56 0.09 -1.96
N GLY A 217 2.46 -1.21 -1.66
CA GLY A 217 3.17 -1.82 -0.52
C GLY A 217 4.65 -2.05 -0.80
N GLU A 218 5.40 -2.38 0.25
CA GLU A 218 6.85 -2.57 0.28
C GLU A 218 7.37 -3.38 -0.93
N LYS A 219 6.66 -4.43 -1.34
CA LYS A 219 7.05 -5.27 -2.49
C LYS A 219 7.29 -4.48 -3.78
N PHE A 220 6.47 -3.47 -4.02
CA PHE A 220 6.52 -2.66 -5.25
C PHE A 220 7.27 -1.34 -5.05
N SER A 221 7.88 -1.15 -3.88
CA SER A 221 8.61 0.05 -3.49
C SER A 221 10.13 -0.19 -3.43
N THR A 222 10.65 -1.09 -4.27
CA THR A 222 12.09 -1.32 -4.38
C THR A 222 12.78 -0.15 -5.07
N VAL A 223 14.06 0.09 -4.76
CA VAL A 223 14.87 1.09 -5.46
C VAL A 223 14.93 0.80 -6.97
N ASP A 224 15.03 -0.47 -7.35
CA ASP A 224 15.02 -0.85 -8.76
C ASP A 224 13.70 -0.53 -9.47
N LEU A 225 12.54 -0.73 -8.82
CA LEU A 225 11.25 -0.36 -9.39
C LEU A 225 11.07 1.17 -9.46
N LEU A 226 11.50 1.89 -8.42
CA LEU A 226 11.31 3.33 -8.31
C LEU A 226 12.30 4.15 -9.14
N ALA A 227 13.49 3.62 -9.42
CA ALA A 227 14.60 4.39 -10.02
C ALA A 227 15.47 3.60 -11.02
N GLY A 228 15.16 2.34 -11.27
CA GLY A 228 15.92 1.40 -12.10
C GLY A 228 15.06 0.77 -13.20
N THR A 229 14.95 -0.56 -13.23
CA THR A 229 14.22 -1.30 -14.27
C THR A 229 12.74 -0.94 -14.37
N GLY A 230 12.09 -0.54 -13.26
CA GLY A 230 10.68 -0.10 -13.27
C GLY A 230 10.45 1.20 -14.06
N LEU A 231 11.52 1.93 -14.38
CA LEU A 231 11.50 3.10 -15.27
C LEU A 231 11.95 2.76 -16.71
N GLY A 232 12.00 1.46 -17.06
CA GLY A 232 12.51 0.98 -18.35
C GLY A 232 14.03 1.06 -18.52
N LYS A 233 14.79 1.29 -17.45
CA LYS A 233 16.25 1.41 -17.51
C LYS A 233 16.92 0.03 -17.49
N LYS A 234 18.02 -0.11 -18.22
CA LYS A 234 18.89 -1.30 -18.12
C LYS A 234 19.79 -1.16 -16.90
N VAL A 235 19.59 -2.01 -15.90
CA VAL A 235 20.39 -2.03 -14.65
C VAL A 235 21.13 -3.37 -14.55
N LYS A 236 22.46 -3.33 -14.38
CA LYS A 236 23.28 -4.54 -14.28
C LYS A 236 23.06 -5.30 -12.97
N ASN A 237 22.94 -4.56 -11.87
CA ASN A 237 22.72 -5.10 -10.52
C ASN A 237 21.52 -4.38 -9.89
N PRO A 238 20.30 -4.93 -10.04
CA PRO A 238 19.09 -4.38 -9.42
C PRO A 238 19.23 -4.21 -7.91
N ASP A 239 18.83 -3.06 -7.39
CA ASP A 239 18.82 -2.78 -5.97
C ASP A 239 17.49 -3.20 -5.34
N ASN A 240 17.54 -4.29 -4.57
CA ASN A 240 16.38 -4.91 -3.94
C ASN A 240 15.98 -4.25 -2.61
N ARG A 241 16.69 -3.21 -2.16
CA ARG A 241 16.29 -2.41 -0.99
C ARG A 241 14.98 -1.70 -1.28
N ARG A 242 14.18 -1.46 -0.24
CA ARG A 242 12.77 -1.06 -0.36
C ARG A 242 12.46 0.09 0.59
N ALA A 243 11.60 0.99 0.15
CA ALA A 243 10.84 1.86 1.05
C ALA A 243 9.71 1.05 1.72
N ASP A 244 9.19 1.53 2.85
CA ASP A 244 8.10 0.87 3.56
C ASP A 244 6.78 0.87 2.74
N GLY A 245 6.65 1.81 1.81
CA GLY A 245 5.61 1.86 0.78
C GLY A 245 5.75 3.09 -0.12
N THR A 246 4.79 3.31 -1.01
CA THR A 246 4.80 4.46 -1.94
C THR A 246 3.39 4.97 -2.22
N ILE A 247 3.22 6.29 -2.15
CA ILE A 247 2.02 7.02 -2.62
C ILE A 247 2.31 7.54 -4.02
N ILE A 248 1.39 7.34 -4.96
CA ILE A 248 1.52 7.77 -6.35
C ILE A 248 0.50 8.87 -6.62
N ARG A 249 0.95 10.07 -6.98
CA ARG A 249 0.07 11.16 -7.45
C ARG A 249 -0.59 10.81 -8.78
N THR A 250 -1.69 11.50 -9.09
CA THR A 250 -2.39 11.35 -10.37
C THR A 250 -1.54 11.69 -11.59
N ASP A 251 -0.53 12.54 -11.44
CA ASP A 251 0.46 12.87 -12.48
C ASP A 251 1.66 11.90 -12.53
N GLY A 252 1.66 10.85 -11.71
CA GLY A 252 2.71 9.84 -11.68
C GLY A 252 3.91 10.18 -10.78
N LEU A 253 3.92 11.28 -10.03
CA LEU A 253 4.94 11.51 -9.01
C LEU A 253 4.87 10.40 -7.94
N ARG A 254 6.03 9.81 -7.61
CA ARG A 254 6.22 8.70 -6.67
C ARG A 254 6.75 9.25 -5.35
N ILE A 255 5.93 9.21 -4.31
CA ILE A 255 6.30 9.60 -2.95
C ILE A 255 6.58 8.32 -2.16
N ALA A 256 7.83 7.87 -2.17
CA ALA A 256 8.27 6.75 -1.35
C ALA A 256 8.35 7.20 0.12
N TYR A 257 7.94 6.37 1.06
CA TYR A 257 7.99 6.74 2.47
C TYR A 257 8.68 5.69 3.34
N GLU A 258 9.32 6.19 4.39
CA GLU A 258 10.13 5.43 5.34
C GLU A 258 9.69 5.82 6.75
N LEU A 259 9.15 4.88 7.51
CA LEU A 259 8.83 5.11 8.90
C LEU A 259 10.12 5.09 9.74
N THR A 260 10.14 5.86 10.81
CA THR A 260 11.23 5.81 11.78
C THR A 260 10.74 6.13 13.19
N GLY A 261 11.08 5.29 14.15
CA GLY A 261 10.77 5.53 15.56
C GLY A 261 11.91 6.20 16.34
N THR A 262 13.13 6.22 15.79
CA THR A 262 14.34 6.66 16.50
C THR A 262 15.37 7.29 15.56
N ALA A 263 16.10 8.29 16.08
CA ALA A 263 17.32 8.76 15.46
C ALA A 263 18.46 7.76 15.68
N SER A 264 18.82 6.99 14.65
CA SER A 264 19.87 5.97 14.72
C SER A 264 20.85 6.08 13.56
N LYS A 265 21.98 5.38 13.65
CA LYS A 265 22.93 5.25 12.53
C LYS A 265 22.28 4.56 11.31
N SER A 266 21.28 3.71 11.54
CA SER A 266 20.50 3.09 10.46
C SER A 266 19.73 4.14 9.66
N LEU A 267 19.13 5.12 10.34
CA LEU A 267 18.46 6.26 9.69
C LEU A 267 19.43 7.04 8.79
N GLU A 268 20.60 7.42 9.31
CA GLU A 268 21.62 8.13 8.51
C GLU A 268 22.02 7.35 7.26
N ASN A 269 22.20 6.02 7.39
CA ASN A 269 22.52 5.16 6.26
C ASN A 269 21.37 5.09 5.25
N LYS A 270 20.11 5.04 5.70
CA LYS A 270 18.93 5.09 4.80
C LYS A 270 18.88 6.42 4.05
N VAL A 271 18.97 7.55 4.76
CA VAL A 271 18.97 8.89 4.17
C VAL A 271 20.09 9.05 3.14
N ARG A 272 21.30 8.61 3.48
CA ARG A 272 22.47 8.68 2.59
C ARG A 272 22.26 7.93 1.29
N ARG A 273 21.66 6.73 1.35
CA ARG A 273 21.35 5.92 0.17
C ARG A 273 20.31 6.59 -0.72
N TRP A 274 19.23 7.11 -0.12
CA TRP A 274 18.22 7.85 -0.87
C TRP A 274 18.79 9.14 -1.47
N ALA A 275 19.63 9.87 -0.75
CA ALA A 275 20.29 11.07 -1.24
C ALA A 275 21.22 10.78 -2.42
N GLN A 276 22.01 9.70 -2.34
CA GLN A 276 22.83 9.23 -3.44
C GLN A 276 21.97 8.89 -4.66
N LEU A 277 20.92 8.09 -4.48
CA LEU A 277 20.02 7.71 -5.57
C LEU A 277 19.38 8.93 -6.25
N ILE A 278 18.84 9.86 -5.46
CA ILE A 278 18.19 11.07 -5.96
C ILE A 278 19.19 11.94 -6.72
N SER A 279 20.43 12.06 -6.23
CA SER A 279 21.47 12.84 -6.91
C SER A 279 21.83 12.31 -8.30
N GLU A 280 21.59 11.01 -8.55
CA GLU A 280 21.85 10.33 -9.84
C GLU A 280 20.60 10.22 -10.73
N ARG A 281 19.46 10.75 -10.28
CA ARG A 281 18.14 10.50 -10.89
C ARG A 281 17.32 11.79 -10.95
N PRO A 282 17.35 12.54 -12.07
CA PRO A 282 16.56 13.76 -12.22
C PRO A 282 15.07 13.53 -11.93
N LEU A 283 14.41 14.51 -11.34
CA LEU A 283 13.00 14.43 -10.95
C LEU A 283 12.12 14.15 -12.17
N GLU A 284 12.33 14.86 -13.28
CA GLU A 284 11.59 14.71 -14.53
C GLU A 284 11.67 13.31 -15.16
N THR A 285 12.69 12.49 -14.84
CA THR A 285 12.84 11.12 -15.40
C THR A 285 12.68 10.00 -14.38
N SER A 286 12.36 10.34 -13.13
CA SER A 286 12.13 9.35 -12.07
C SER A 286 10.82 9.58 -11.31
N GLY A 287 10.37 10.83 -11.21
CA GLY A 287 9.24 11.24 -10.40
C GLY A 287 9.43 10.96 -8.91
N LEU A 288 10.65 10.67 -8.43
CA LEU A 288 10.85 10.12 -7.08
C LEU A 288 11.06 11.21 -6.01
N THR A 289 10.24 11.20 -4.98
CA THR A 289 10.41 11.98 -3.74
C THR A 289 10.35 11.01 -2.57
N VAL A 290 11.08 11.29 -1.49
CA VAL A 290 11.17 10.41 -0.32
C VAL A 290 10.71 11.17 0.92
N LEU A 291 9.83 10.57 1.71
CA LEU A 291 9.40 11.09 3.00
C LEU A 291 9.85 10.20 4.16
N PHE A 292 10.55 10.78 5.13
CA PHE A 292 10.81 10.14 6.41
C PHE A 292 9.72 10.53 7.41
N ILE A 293 8.94 9.55 7.85
CA ILE A 293 7.81 9.75 8.75
C ILE A 293 8.20 9.30 10.15
N THR A 294 8.27 10.25 11.07
CA THR A 294 8.66 9.98 12.45
C THR A 294 7.46 9.49 13.26
N ALA A 295 7.51 8.23 13.70
CA ALA A 295 6.43 7.56 14.43
C ALA A 295 6.95 6.97 15.76
N PRO A 296 7.41 7.82 16.71
CA PRO A 296 7.82 7.34 18.04
C PRO A 296 6.66 6.63 18.75
N HIS A 297 6.94 5.82 19.76
CA HIS A 297 5.86 5.21 20.54
C HIS A 297 5.05 6.31 21.27
N PRO A 298 3.71 6.28 21.29
CA PRO A 298 2.89 7.32 21.93
C PRO A 298 3.19 7.47 23.42
N ASP A 299 3.49 6.36 24.11
CA ASP A 299 3.84 6.37 25.54
C ASP A 299 5.29 6.78 25.84
N ARG A 300 6.10 7.12 24.82
CA ARG A 300 7.48 7.56 25.06
C ARG A 300 7.47 8.94 25.72
N PRO A 301 8.13 9.15 26.87
CA PRO A 301 8.16 10.44 27.55
C PRO A 301 8.69 11.55 26.62
N ARG A 302 7.89 12.60 26.42
CA ARG A 302 8.29 13.82 25.71
C ARG A 302 8.97 14.77 26.67
N ASN A 303 10.18 14.45 27.11
CA ASN A 303 10.96 15.38 27.91
C ASN A 303 11.43 16.52 27.00
N ARG A 304 11.24 17.78 27.43
CA ARG A 304 11.56 19.02 26.65
C ARG A 304 13.03 19.11 26.20
N SER A 305 13.92 18.32 26.78
CA SER A 305 15.32 18.18 26.37
C SER A 305 15.53 16.76 25.81
N GLY A 306 15.40 16.58 24.50
CA GLY A 306 15.60 15.30 23.83
C GLY A 306 14.40 14.77 23.06
N ASP A 307 13.62 15.65 22.41
CA ASP A 307 12.65 15.20 21.42
C ASP A 307 13.40 14.43 20.31
N PRO A 308 13.07 13.15 20.05
CA PRO A 308 13.66 12.40 18.94
C PRO A 308 13.58 13.12 17.60
N ARG A 309 12.61 14.01 17.40
CA ARG A 309 12.49 14.83 16.18
C ARG A 309 13.69 15.71 15.97
N ASP A 310 14.09 16.52 16.94
CA ASP A 310 15.22 17.45 16.78
C ASP A 310 16.49 16.71 16.35
N GLU A 311 16.71 15.54 16.93
CA GLU A 311 17.82 14.66 16.61
C GLU A 311 17.70 14.05 15.20
N ILE A 312 16.51 13.64 14.78
CA ILE A 312 16.23 13.17 13.41
C ILE A 312 16.52 14.27 12.41
N TYR A 313 15.95 15.46 12.62
CA TYR A 313 16.17 16.64 11.77
C TYR A 313 17.66 16.94 11.67
N ARG A 314 18.38 17.00 12.80
CA ARG A 314 19.82 17.26 12.83
C ARG A 314 20.62 16.22 12.02
N ARG A 315 20.32 14.93 12.15
CA ARG A 315 21.01 13.84 11.43
C ARG A 315 20.73 13.84 9.93
N VAL A 316 19.46 13.94 9.54
CA VAL A 316 19.06 14.06 8.14
C VAL A 316 19.74 15.27 7.51
N SER A 317 19.67 16.42 8.19
CA SER A 317 20.33 17.66 7.78
C SER A 317 21.84 17.53 7.59
N SER A 318 22.50 16.71 8.42
CA SER A 318 23.93 16.43 8.31
C SER A 318 24.23 15.65 7.04
N VAL A 319 23.47 14.59 6.78
CA VAL A 319 23.66 13.75 5.59
C VAL A 319 23.36 14.52 4.31
N LEU A 320 22.29 15.32 4.26
CA LEU A 320 21.91 16.07 3.06
C LEU A 320 22.97 17.10 2.64
N LYS A 321 23.79 17.61 3.55
CA LYS A 321 24.92 18.49 3.21
C LYS A 321 25.99 17.80 2.37
N GLU A 322 26.08 16.49 2.45
CA GLU A 322 27.07 15.69 1.72
C GLU A 322 26.68 15.47 0.26
N PHE A 323 25.42 15.78 -0.10
CA PHE A 323 24.89 15.65 -1.46
C PHE A 323 24.31 16.99 -1.95
N PRO A 324 25.19 17.96 -2.27
CA PRO A 324 24.74 19.25 -2.79
C PRO A 324 24.05 19.05 -4.16
N GLY A 325 23.04 19.87 -4.45
CA GLY A 325 22.35 19.85 -5.73
C GLY A 325 21.67 21.19 -6.02
N THR A 326 21.22 21.36 -7.26
CA THR A 326 20.56 22.58 -7.71
C THR A 326 19.04 22.42 -7.68
N ARG A 327 18.34 23.42 -7.13
CA ARG A 327 16.87 23.57 -7.21
C ARG A 327 16.11 22.28 -6.86
N ALA A 328 15.17 21.88 -7.72
CA ALA A 328 14.24 20.77 -7.52
C ALA A 328 14.91 19.39 -7.53
N ASP A 329 16.06 19.23 -8.18
CA ASP A 329 16.76 17.94 -8.24
C ASP A 329 17.64 17.65 -7.02
N SER A 330 17.86 18.65 -6.16
CA SER A 330 18.65 18.44 -4.96
C SER A 330 17.99 17.43 -4.00
N PRO A 331 18.74 16.53 -3.35
CA PRO A 331 18.21 15.67 -2.30
C PRO A 331 17.48 16.44 -1.20
N ALA A 332 17.95 17.63 -0.84
CA ALA A 332 17.28 18.48 0.15
C ALA A 332 15.89 18.97 -0.30
N ALA A 333 15.63 19.07 -1.60
CA ALA A 333 14.34 19.43 -2.16
C ALA A 333 13.38 18.23 -2.35
N ARG A 334 13.89 17.00 -2.25
CA ARG A 334 13.17 15.74 -2.54
C ARG A 334 13.15 14.75 -1.38
N ILE A 335 13.85 15.03 -0.30
CA ILE A 335 13.80 14.26 0.95
C ILE A 335 13.16 15.15 2.01
N GLY A 336 11.92 14.82 2.36
CA GLY A 336 11.14 15.51 3.39
C GLY A 336 11.08 14.71 4.69
N ILE A 337 10.73 15.40 5.78
CA ILE A 337 10.47 14.82 7.09
C ILE A 337 9.10 15.29 7.57
N VAL A 338 8.34 14.40 8.20
CA VAL A 338 7.09 14.76 8.90
C VAL A 338 6.92 13.87 10.12
N ALA A 339 6.20 14.33 11.13
CA ALA A 339 5.81 13.46 12.24
C ALA A 339 4.42 12.84 12.01
N TRP A 340 4.25 11.58 12.44
CA TRP A 340 2.98 10.87 12.35
C TRP A 340 1.83 11.68 12.96
N ASP A 341 2.08 12.32 14.12
CA ASP A 341 1.08 13.10 14.83
C ASP A 341 0.91 14.55 14.31
N GLU A 342 1.70 14.97 13.31
CA GLU A 342 1.42 16.20 12.56
C GLU A 342 0.34 15.94 11.50
N TRP A 343 0.31 14.74 10.92
CA TRP A 343 -0.76 14.29 10.03
C TRP A 343 -1.97 13.72 10.79
N PHE A 344 -1.72 12.99 11.88
CA PHE A 344 -2.73 12.25 12.63
C PHE A 344 -2.65 12.57 14.12
N PRO A 345 -3.14 13.75 14.55
CA PRO A 345 -2.83 14.30 15.88
C PRO A 345 -3.43 13.54 17.05
N ALA A 346 -4.53 12.83 16.83
CA ALA A 346 -5.16 11.90 17.75
C ALA A 346 -5.78 10.72 17.00
N ARG A 347 -6.36 9.78 17.76
CA ARG A 347 -7.10 8.63 17.22
C ARG A 347 -8.14 9.12 16.23
N HIS A 348 -8.04 8.64 14.99
CA HIS A 348 -8.97 8.94 13.89
C HIS A 348 -9.09 10.42 13.51
N GLU A 349 -8.14 11.27 13.90
CA GLU A 349 -8.07 12.66 13.44
C GLU A 349 -7.15 12.79 12.23
N LEU A 350 -7.56 13.61 11.26
CA LEU A 350 -6.83 13.98 10.06
C LEU A 350 -6.55 15.48 10.10
N SER A 351 -5.29 15.90 10.04
CA SER A 351 -4.95 17.32 9.99
C SER A 351 -5.02 17.90 8.57
N GLU A 352 -5.11 19.22 8.45
CA GLU A 352 -4.94 19.90 7.16
C GLU A 352 -3.63 19.54 6.45
N ALA A 353 -2.55 19.37 7.22
CA ALA A 353 -1.24 18.97 6.70
C ALA A 353 -1.25 17.57 6.06
N PHE A 354 -2.15 16.68 6.47
CA PHE A 354 -2.32 15.37 5.84
C PHE A 354 -2.95 15.50 4.44
N PHE A 355 -3.98 16.35 4.29
CA PHE A 355 -4.68 16.53 3.01
C PHE A 355 -3.79 17.08 1.89
N SER A 356 -2.72 17.80 2.24
CA SER A 356 -1.72 18.29 1.28
C SER A 356 -0.42 17.47 1.26
N LEU A 357 -0.31 16.41 2.09
CA LEU A 357 0.93 15.69 2.39
C LEU A 357 2.09 16.66 2.71
N SER A 358 1.80 17.68 3.52
CA SER A 358 2.76 18.69 3.94
C SER A 358 3.89 18.06 4.73
N ALA A 359 5.13 18.39 4.38
CA ALA A 359 6.33 17.92 5.06
C ALA A 359 7.42 18.99 5.06
N ASP A 360 8.37 18.87 5.99
CA ASP A 360 9.51 19.76 6.11
C ASP A 360 10.67 19.31 5.21
N PHE A 361 11.14 20.22 4.36
CA PHE A 361 12.27 20.03 3.46
C PHE A 361 13.42 20.95 3.84
N ALA A 362 14.65 20.48 3.70
CA ALA A 362 15.82 21.28 4.01
C ALA A 362 16.11 22.29 2.88
N LEU A 363 16.44 23.53 3.26
CA LEU A 363 17.04 24.51 2.37
C LEU A 363 18.55 24.30 2.31
N ASN A 364 19.08 24.29 1.08
CA ASN A 364 20.51 24.31 0.85
C ASN A 364 21.09 25.64 1.38
N ASN A 365 22.25 25.57 2.04
CA ASN A 365 23.03 26.72 2.52
C ASN A 365 22.39 27.60 3.62
N VAL A 366 21.27 27.18 4.23
CA VAL A 366 20.68 27.86 5.39
C VAL A 366 21.00 27.09 6.68
N HIS A 367 21.30 27.83 7.75
CA HIS A 367 21.62 27.30 9.08
C HIS A 367 20.57 27.70 10.12
N GLY A 368 20.49 26.95 11.22
CA GLY A 368 19.57 27.24 12.32
C GLY A 368 18.11 26.99 11.98
N ASN A 369 17.20 27.70 12.66
CA ASN A 369 15.76 27.44 12.62
C ASN A 369 15.13 27.69 11.24
N GLY A 370 15.70 28.57 10.42
CA GLY A 370 15.22 28.84 9.06
C GLY A 370 15.62 27.78 8.03
N LYS A 371 16.27 26.68 8.45
CA LYS A 371 16.76 25.65 7.53
C LYS A 371 15.62 24.81 6.92
N TRP A 372 14.51 24.66 7.61
CA TRP A 372 13.42 23.80 7.18
C TRP A 372 12.27 24.64 6.65
N VAL A 373 11.71 24.21 5.51
CA VAL A 373 10.53 24.83 4.92
C VAL A 373 9.48 23.76 4.69
N LYS A 374 8.24 24.08 5.04
CA LYS A 374 7.10 23.25 4.68
C LYS A 374 6.85 23.31 3.19
N ARG A 375 6.51 22.16 2.61
CA ARG A 375 6.04 22.04 1.22
C ARG A 375 4.90 21.05 1.15
N ASP A 376 3.95 21.37 0.30
CA ASP A 376 2.74 20.58 0.10
C ASP A 376 2.90 19.68 -1.12
N LEU A 377 3.10 18.39 -0.88
CA LEU A 377 3.36 17.44 -1.96
C LEU A 377 2.15 17.18 -2.86
N LEU A 378 0.92 17.48 -2.41
CA LEU A 378 -0.28 17.46 -3.27
C LEU A 378 -0.71 18.87 -3.72
N GLY A 379 0.00 19.91 -3.28
CA GLY A 379 -0.27 21.30 -3.62
C GLY A 379 0.66 21.82 -4.72
N ASP A 380 1.48 22.81 -4.38
CA ASP A 380 2.34 23.55 -5.31
C ASP A 380 3.65 22.83 -5.68
N TYR A 381 3.85 21.60 -5.20
CA TYR A 381 5.02 20.80 -5.56
C TYR A 381 4.96 20.39 -7.04
N ALA A 382 5.63 21.17 -7.89
CA ALA A 382 5.63 21.00 -9.33
C ALA A 382 6.35 19.71 -9.77
N PHE A 383 5.71 18.98 -10.66
CA PHE A 383 6.29 17.85 -11.37
C PHE A 383 5.87 17.91 -12.84
N THR A 384 6.84 17.75 -13.73
CA THR A 384 6.58 17.64 -15.16
C THR A 384 7.46 16.50 -15.66
N PRO A 385 6.85 15.39 -16.12
CA PRO A 385 7.64 14.28 -16.62
C PRO A 385 8.33 14.67 -17.93
N TRP A 386 9.51 14.09 -18.13
CA TRP A 386 10.22 14.17 -19.40
C TRP A 386 9.36 13.55 -20.51
N ASN A 387 9.43 14.10 -21.73
CA ASN A 387 8.52 13.74 -22.82
C ASN A 387 8.49 12.24 -23.21
N THR A 388 9.58 11.50 -22.96
CA THR A 388 9.65 10.05 -23.20
C THR A 388 9.41 9.20 -21.95
N PHE A 389 9.14 9.83 -20.80
CA PHE A 389 8.88 9.15 -19.54
C PHE A 389 7.37 9.15 -19.27
N ASP A 390 6.75 7.99 -19.45
CA ASP A 390 5.37 7.78 -19.01
C ASP A 390 5.33 7.61 -17.48
N ALA A 391 5.17 8.73 -16.78
CA ALA A 391 5.08 8.72 -15.33
C ALA A 391 3.77 8.08 -14.83
N THR A 392 2.71 8.11 -15.64
CA THR A 392 1.34 7.68 -15.29
C THR A 392 1.09 6.20 -15.47
N ALA A 393 1.96 5.47 -16.20
CA ALA A 393 1.85 4.02 -16.38
C ALA A 393 1.60 3.24 -15.07
N VAL A 394 2.20 3.67 -13.95
CA VAL A 394 1.96 3.03 -12.64
C VAL A 394 0.52 3.21 -12.14
N VAL A 395 -0.11 4.35 -12.43
CA VAL A 395 -1.51 4.64 -12.08
C VAL A 395 -2.45 3.75 -12.89
N ASP A 396 -2.14 3.54 -14.17
CA ASP A 396 -2.96 2.70 -15.06
C ASP A 396 -2.85 1.21 -14.71
N GLN A 397 -1.68 0.77 -14.23
CA GLN A 397 -1.38 -0.64 -13.98
C GLN A 397 -1.63 -1.06 -12.52
N ALA A 398 -1.57 -0.15 -11.54
CA ALA A 398 -1.83 -0.46 -10.13
C ALA A 398 -3.21 -1.11 -9.86
N PRO A 399 -4.32 -0.75 -10.54
CA PRO A 399 -5.62 -1.40 -10.38
C PRO A 399 -5.63 -2.90 -10.66
N LEU A 400 -4.63 -3.40 -11.39
CA LEU A 400 -4.46 -4.80 -11.74
C LEU A 400 -3.90 -5.64 -10.59
N LEU A 401 -3.21 -4.99 -9.66
CA LEU A 401 -2.65 -5.65 -8.48
C LEU A 401 -3.74 -5.89 -7.46
N SER A 402 -3.85 -7.13 -7.02
CA SER A 402 -4.78 -7.53 -5.97
C SER A 402 -4.37 -6.99 -4.58
N ALA A 403 -3.18 -6.41 -4.46
CA ALA A 403 -2.72 -5.69 -3.26
C ALA A 403 -3.23 -4.25 -3.14
N THR A 404 -3.65 -3.63 -4.25
CA THR A 404 -4.23 -2.29 -4.31
C THR A 404 -5.57 -2.28 -3.56
N PRO A 405 -5.93 -1.25 -2.77
CA PRO A 405 -7.23 -1.21 -2.10
C PRO A 405 -8.39 -1.44 -3.07
N HIS A 406 -9.38 -2.26 -2.69
CA HIS A 406 -10.38 -2.78 -3.64
C HIS A 406 -11.18 -1.68 -4.36
N TRP A 407 -11.39 -0.52 -3.74
CA TRP A 407 -12.07 0.62 -4.36
C TRP A 407 -11.22 1.34 -5.41
N MET A 408 -9.90 1.16 -5.39
CA MET A 408 -8.97 1.69 -6.40
C MET A 408 -8.70 0.69 -7.55
N ARG A 409 -9.31 -0.51 -7.53
CA ARG A 409 -9.10 -1.54 -8.58
C ARG A 409 -10.03 -1.40 -9.79
N SER A 410 -10.66 -0.24 -9.96
CA SER A 410 -11.52 0.08 -11.11
C SER A 410 -10.68 0.41 -12.34
N GLY A 411 -11.00 -0.20 -13.48
CA GLY A 411 -10.27 0.02 -14.73
C GLY A 411 -10.44 -1.13 -15.71
N ASP A 412 -10.02 -0.91 -16.96
CA ASP A 412 -9.96 -1.97 -17.96
C ASP A 412 -8.85 -2.96 -17.62
N ARG A 413 -9.18 -4.26 -17.63
CA ARG A 413 -8.23 -5.36 -17.37
C ARG A 413 -7.90 -6.15 -18.63
N THR A 414 -8.36 -5.68 -19.79
CA THR A 414 -8.20 -6.35 -21.09
C THR A 414 -6.74 -6.61 -21.41
N GLU A 415 -5.82 -5.75 -20.99
CA GLU A 415 -4.38 -5.94 -21.21
C GLU A 415 -3.81 -7.20 -20.52
N LEU A 416 -4.34 -7.58 -19.35
CA LEU A 416 -3.88 -8.78 -18.65
C LEU A 416 -4.66 -10.03 -19.02
N ILE A 417 -5.98 -9.92 -19.17
CA ILE A 417 -6.84 -11.10 -19.32
C ILE A 417 -7.16 -11.38 -20.80
N GLY A 418 -6.75 -10.51 -21.72
CA GLY A 418 -7.19 -10.52 -23.12
C GLY A 418 -8.61 -9.95 -23.27
N SER A 419 -8.98 -9.59 -24.51
CA SER A 419 -10.35 -9.15 -24.77
C SER A 419 -11.33 -10.30 -24.51
N PRO A 420 -12.61 -10.01 -24.19
CA PRO A 420 -13.63 -11.06 -24.09
C PRO A 420 -13.66 -12.00 -25.31
N MET A 421 -13.33 -11.48 -26.50
CA MET A 421 -13.21 -12.26 -27.74
C MET A 421 -11.96 -13.14 -27.76
N ASP A 422 -10.78 -12.59 -27.38
CA ASP A 422 -9.55 -13.39 -27.25
C ASP A 422 -9.74 -14.55 -26.27
N ARG A 423 -10.43 -14.30 -25.15
CA ARG A 423 -10.76 -15.33 -24.15
C ARG A 423 -11.76 -16.36 -24.65
N ALA A 424 -12.67 -15.97 -25.54
CA ALA A 424 -13.61 -16.88 -26.18
C ALA A 424 -12.97 -17.67 -27.34
N GLY A 425 -11.70 -17.39 -27.69
CA GLY A 425 -11.06 -17.93 -28.89
C GLY A 425 -11.73 -17.44 -30.19
N GLU A 426 -12.51 -16.35 -30.11
CA GLU A 426 -13.20 -15.77 -31.24
C GLU A 426 -12.34 -14.66 -31.84
N THR A 427 -12.09 -14.74 -33.14
CA THR A 427 -11.47 -13.63 -33.87
C THR A 427 -12.52 -12.56 -34.08
N ALA A 428 -12.32 -11.37 -33.49
CA ALA A 428 -13.12 -10.21 -33.83
C ALA A 428 -13.02 -9.99 -35.35
N PRO A 429 -14.13 -10.02 -36.12
CA PRO A 429 -14.06 -9.67 -37.53
C PRO A 429 -13.69 -8.19 -37.59
N VAL A 430 -12.42 -7.90 -37.87
CA VAL A 430 -11.95 -6.55 -38.19
C VAL A 430 -12.74 -6.15 -39.43
N PRO A 431 -13.66 -5.17 -39.35
CA PRO A 431 -14.35 -4.71 -40.54
C PRO A 431 -13.27 -4.21 -41.49
N GLY A 432 -13.22 -4.75 -42.71
CA GLY A 432 -12.29 -4.25 -43.72
C GLY A 432 -12.41 -2.72 -43.83
N PRO A 433 -11.30 -2.00 -44.07
CA PRO A 433 -11.31 -0.55 -44.10
C PRO A 433 -12.42 -0.06 -45.04
N VAL A 434 -13.42 0.60 -44.47
CA VAL A 434 -14.53 1.15 -45.24
C VAL A 434 -14.00 2.38 -45.95
N LYS A 435 -13.90 2.34 -47.28
CA LYS A 435 -13.66 3.54 -48.09
C LYS A 435 -14.85 4.48 -47.90
N PRO A 436 -14.70 5.60 -47.17
CA PRO A 436 -15.83 6.45 -46.81
C PRO A 436 -16.56 6.96 -48.06
N GLU A 437 -15.80 7.25 -49.13
CA GLU A 437 -16.30 7.64 -50.45
C GLU A 437 -17.17 6.58 -51.18
N LEU A 438 -17.10 5.30 -50.81
CA LEU A 438 -17.95 4.24 -51.38
C LEU A 438 -19.13 3.88 -50.48
N SER A 439 -19.13 4.34 -49.23
CA SER A 439 -20.26 4.15 -48.33
C SER A 439 -21.30 5.25 -48.59
N ARG A 440 -22.42 4.90 -49.24
CA ARG A 440 -23.62 5.73 -49.11
C ARG A 440 -24.06 5.63 -47.65
N GLY A 441 -23.70 6.65 -46.88
CA GLY A 441 -23.92 6.69 -45.43
C GLY A 441 -25.32 6.22 -45.06
N ARG A 442 -25.39 5.21 -44.19
CA ARG A 442 -26.67 4.79 -43.61
C ARG A 442 -27.11 5.88 -42.63
N VAL A 443 -28.40 6.19 -42.65
CA VAL A 443 -29.01 7.07 -41.65
C VAL A 443 -28.79 6.46 -40.27
N PHE A 444 -28.33 7.30 -39.33
CA PHE A 444 -28.09 6.92 -37.94
C PHE A 444 -29.36 6.24 -37.37
N GLY A 445 -29.23 5.01 -36.85
CA GLY A 445 -30.34 4.25 -36.27
C GLY A 445 -30.92 3.11 -37.11
N LYS A 446 -30.50 2.92 -38.37
CA LYS A 446 -30.90 1.72 -39.15
C LYS A 446 -30.23 0.45 -38.61
N GLY A 447 -31.02 -0.57 -38.31
CA GLY A 447 -30.55 -1.85 -37.79
C GLY A 447 -29.76 -2.67 -38.82
N VAL A 448 -28.95 -3.62 -38.34
CA VAL A 448 -28.16 -4.54 -39.17
C VAL A 448 -28.47 -5.99 -38.78
N GLY A 449 -28.76 -6.83 -39.77
CA GLY A 449 -29.05 -8.26 -39.58
C GLY A 449 -30.54 -8.60 -39.48
N LYS A 450 -30.87 -9.88 -39.24
CA LYS A 450 -32.25 -10.40 -39.18
C LYS A 450 -33.13 -9.76 -38.09
N ALA A 451 -32.54 -9.04 -37.15
CA ALA A 451 -33.23 -8.43 -36.01
C ALA A 451 -33.98 -7.12 -36.37
N GLY A 452 -33.75 -6.54 -37.55
CA GLY A 452 -34.41 -5.30 -37.98
C GLY A 452 -33.93 -4.06 -37.20
N ASP A 453 -34.60 -2.93 -37.41
CA ASP A 453 -34.24 -1.65 -36.77
C ASP A 453 -34.31 -1.73 -35.24
N ALA A 454 -33.33 -1.13 -34.57
CA ALA A 454 -33.30 -1.03 -33.12
C ALA A 454 -34.50 -0.20 -32.65
N LYS A 455 -35.54 -0.87 -32.16
CA LYS A 455 -36.72 -0.19 -31.61
C LYS A 455 -36.43 0.25 -30.18
N LEU A 456 -36.86 1.45 -29.81
CA LEU A 456 -36.86 1.90 -28.41
C LEU A 456 -37.58 0.87 -27.51
N PRO A 457 -37.19 0.74 -26.22
CA PRO A 457 -37.95 -0.04 -25.25
C PRO A 457 -39.43 0.34 -25.26
N PRO A 458 -40.39 -0.59 -25.04
CA PRO A 458 -41.83 -0.29 -25.13
C PRO A 458 -42.29 0.92 -24.31
N ARG A 459 -41.65 1.16 -23.15
CA ARG A 459 -41.92 2.32 -22.28
C ARG A 459 -41.48 3.67 -22.83
N LEU A 460 -40.75 3.69 -23.95
CA LEU A 460 -40.18 4.88 -24.60
C LEU A 460 -40.70 5.08 -26.03
N ARG A 461 -41.68 4.29 -26.48
CA ARG A 461 -42.37 4.50 -27.76
C ARG A 461 -43.59 5.39 -27.50
N LEU A 462 -43.66 6.55 -28.16
CA LEU A 462 -44.84 7.43 -28.15
C LEU A 462 -46.03 6.80 -28.87
#